data_AF-A0A350YE20-F1
#
_entry.id   AF-A0A350YE20-F1
#
_cell.length_a   1.000
_cell.length_b   1.000
_cell.length_c   1.000
_cell.angle_alpha   90.00
_cell.angle_beta   90.00
_cell.angle_gamma   90.00
#
_symmetry.space_group_name_H-M   'P 1'
#
loop_
_entity.id
_entity.type
_entity.pdbx_description
1 polymer ?
#
loop_
_entity_poly.entity_id
_entity_poly.type
_entity_poly.pdbx_seq_one_letter_code
_entity_poly.pdbx_strand_id
1 'polypeptide(L)' 'MVDTHSTPEEPEETSWHCVTERWRCREMEKKYGWKLLNVEPTSGTTLKYKCIFEGETKFPGYLEEKD' A
#
# COMPACT_ATOMS: atom_id res chain seq x y z
N MET A 1 -16.51 -26.78 16.25
CA MET A 1 -16.91 -25.37 16.45
C MET A 1 -15.63 -24.59 16.67
N VAL A 2 -15.12 -23.95 15.62
CA VAL A 2 -14.09 -22.92 15.74
C VAL A 2 -14.61 -21.73 14.95
N ASP A 3 -15.09 -20.72 15.68
CA ASP A 3 -15.21 -19.35 15.20
C ASP A 3 -13.86 -18.91 14.67
N THR A 4 -13.81 -18.23 13.51
CA THR A 4 -12.90 -17.10 13.23
C THR A 4 -13.22 -16.51 11.85
N HIS A 5 -13.95 -15.39 11.85
CA HIS A 5 -13.90 -14.31 10.86
C HIS A 5 -13.78 -14.67 9.36
N SER A 6 -14.90 -15.04 8.73
CA SER A 6 -15.10 -14.74 7.31
C SER A 6 -15.58 -13.29 7.17
N THR A 7 -14.64 -12.36 7.09
CA THR A 7 -14.87 -11.06 6.45
C THR A 7 -14.71 -11.20 4.93
N PRO A 8 -15.53 -10.51 4.13
CA PRO A 8 -15.65 -10.74 2.70
C PRO A 8 -14.34 -10.42 1.97
N GLU A 9 -13.77 -11.40 1.28
CA GLU A 9 -12.87 -11.24 0.13
C GLU A 9 -11.90 -10.05 0.19
N GLU A 10 -11.05 -9.99 1.22
CA GLU A 10 -9.82 -9.20 1.13
C GLU A 10 -9.07 -9.74 -0.09
N PRO A 11 -8.71 -8.94 -1.11
CA PRO A 11 -7.89 -9.42 -2.20
C PRO A 11 -6.59 -9.90 -1.54
N GLU A 12 -6.30 -11.21 -1.64
CA GLU A 12 -5.34 -11.91 -0.76
C GLU A 12 -3.92 -11.32 -0.78
N GLU A 13 -3.64 -10.34 -1.64
CA GLU A 13 -2.41 -9.55 -1.64
C GLU A 13 -2.73 -8.07 -1.92
N THR A 14 -3.05 -7.26 -0.91
CA THR A 14 -3.01 -5.79 -1.04
C THR A 14 -1.99 -5.19 -0.08
N SER A 15 -1.22 -4.23 -0.58
CA SER A 15 -0.26 -3.49 0.24
C SER A 15 -0.77 -2.10 0.54
N TRP A 16 -0.66 -1.66 1.79
CA TRP A 16 -1.14 -0.37 2.24
C TRP A 16 -0.01 0.50 2.76
N HIS A 17 0.02 1.76 2.32
CA HIS A 17 1.05 2.74 2.65
C HIS A 17 0.41 4.07 3.03
N CYS A 18 0.81 4.64 4.17
CA CYS A 18 0.28 5.92 4.62
C CYS A 18 1.17 7.09 4.18
N VAL A 19 0.55 8.16 3.67
CA VAL A 19 1.23 9.37 3.17
C VAL A 19 0.65 10.63 3.78
N THR A 20 1.47 11.68 3.78
CA THR A 20 1.07 13.02 4.26
C THR A 20 0.07 13.70 3.32
N GLU A 21 0.22 13.47 2.00
CA GLU A 21 -0.54 14.15 0.96
C GLU A 21 -1.04 13.17 -0.08
N ARG A 22 -2.29 13.34 -0.55
CA ARG A 22 -2.97 12.41 -1.46
C ARG A 22 -2.21 12.17 -2.77
N TRP A 23 -1.55 13.19 -3.29
CA TRP A 23 -0.82 13.10 -4.56
C TRP A 23 0.40 12.16 -4.49
N ARG A 24 0.94 11.90 -3.29
CA ARG A 24 2.07 10.96 -3.12
C ARG A 24 1.70 9.52 -3.46
N CYS A 25 0.44 9.11 -3.29
CA CYS A 25 -0.02 7.79 -3.74
C CYS A 25 0.18 7.61 -5.25
N ARG A 26 -0.13 8.64 -6.04
CA ARG A 26 0.06 8.64 -7.51
C ARG A 26 1.52 8.71 -7.91
N GLU A 27 2.34 9.38 -7.12
CA GLU A 27 3.79 9.38 -7.36
C GLU A 27 4.40 8.00 -7.12
N MET A 28 3.98 7.28 -6.08
CA MET A 28 4.44 5.92 -5.81
C MET A 28 4.02 4.93 -6.91
N GLU A 29 2.77 5.03 -7.38
CA GLU A 29 2.27 4.28 -8.55
C GLU A 29 3.19 4.47 -9.77
N LYS A 30 3.51 5.72 -10.11
CA LYS A 30 4.37 6.02 -11.25
C LYS A 30 5.83 5.62 -11.04
N LYS A 31 6.35 5.85 -9.83
CA LYS A 31 7.77 5.64 -9.51
C LYS A 31 8.14 4.17 -9.45
N TYR A 32 7.26 3.33 -8.89
CA TYR A 32 7.53 1.92 -8.69
C TYR A 32 6.71 1.00 -9.59
N GLY A 33 5.82 1.56 -10.41
CA GLY A 33 4.92 0.78 -11.27
C GLY A 33 3.84 0.02 -10.51
N TRP A 34 3.59 0.38 -9.25
CA TRP A 34 2.54 -0.25 -8.43
C TRP A 34 1.16 0.21 -8.90
N LYS A 35 0.18 -0.68 -8.91
CA LYS A 35 -1.20 -0.33 -9.30
C LYS A 35 -1.97 0.19 -8.08
N LEU A 36 -2.35 1.47 -8.09
CA LEU A 36 -3.11 2.06 -7.00
C LEU A 36 -4.59 1.69 -7.10
N LEU A 37 -5.08 0.90 -6.14
CA LEU A 37 -6.47 0.47 -6.07
C LEU A 37 -7.36 1.54 -5.43
N ASN A 38 -6.93 2.09 -4.29
CA ASN A 38 -7.74 3.06 -3.55
C ASN A 38 -6.88 4.05 -2.76
N VAL A 39 -7.46 5.20 -2.41
CA VAL A 39 -6.86 6.17 -1.47
C VAL A 39 -7.91 6.64 -0.49
N GLU A 40 -7.71 6.31 0.77
CA GLU A 40 -8.62 6.65 1.87
C GLU A 40 -8.01 7.71 2.78
N PRO A 41 -8.78 8.68 3.28
CA PRO A 41 -8.32 9.54 4.36
C PRO A 41 -8.19 8.73 5.66
N THR A 42 -7.18 9.03 6.46
CA THR A 42 -6.99 8.45 7.80
C THR A 42 -7.36 9.49 8.86
N SER A 43 -7.53 9.04 10.11
CA SER A 43 -7.68 9.92 11.27
C SER A 43 -6.37 10.56 11.75
N GLY A 44 -5.24 10.29 11.07
CA GLY A 44 -3.93 10.78 11.46
C GLY A 44 -3.71 12.25 11.07
N THR A 45 -3.06 13.02 11.95
CA THR A 45 -2.69 14.42 11.67
C THR A 45 -1.49 14.54 10.74
N THR A 46 -0.55 13.60 10.82
CA THR A 46 0.69 13.58 10.02
C THR A 46 0.50 12.79 8.72
N LEU A 47 0.11 11.52 8.80
CA LEU A 47 -0.10 10.65 7.64
C LEU A 47 -1.59 10.56 7.34
N LYS A 48 -2.10 11.57 6.64
CA LYS A 48 -3.54 11.83 6.45
C LYS A 48 -4.22 10.92 5.44
N TYR A 49 -3.46 10.17 4.64
CA TYR A 49 -4.02 9.33 3.57
C TYR A 49 -3.37 7.95 3.58
N LYS A 50 -4.18 6.93 3.32
CA LYS A 50 -3.78 5.53 3.15
C LYS A 50 -3.95 5.16 1.67
N CYS A 51 -2.84 4.86 1.00
CA CYS A 51 -2.79 4.34 -0.35
C CYS A 51 -2.91 2.82 -0.29
N ILE A 52 -3.79 2.21 -1.07
CA ILE A 52 -3.97 0.76 -1.17
C ILE A 52 -3.53 0.35 -2.57
N PHE A 53 -2.57 -0.56 -2.67
CA PHE A 53 -2.00 -1.07 -3.92
C PHE A 53 -2.36 -2.54 -4.14
N GLU A 54 -2.42 -2.94 -5.41
CA GLU A 54 -2.59 -4.33 -5.81
C GLU A 54 -1.28 -5.11 -5.64
N GLY A 55 -1.35 -6.28 -5.00
CA GLY A 55 -0.23 -7.18 -4.80
C GLY A 55 0.75 -6.75 -3.70
N GLU A 56 1.86 -7.49 -3.64
CA GLU A 56 3.02 -7.12 -2.81
C GLU A 56 3.81 -5.96 -3.45
N THR A 57 3.93 -4.84 -2.75
CA THR A 57 4.81 -3.74 -3.17
C THR A 57 6.25 -4.03 -2.78
N LYS A 58 7.11 -4.32 -3.76
CA LYS A 58 8.55 -4.51 -3.55
C LYS A 58 9.29 -3.22 -3.89
N PHE A 59 10.15 -2.78 -2.97
CA PHE A 59 11.06 -1.68 -3.26
C PHE A 59 12.13 -2.16 -4.24
N PRO A 60 12.52 -1.34 -5.23
CA PRO A 60 13.66 -1.66 -6.07
C PRO A 60 14.89 -1.86 -5.17
N GLY A 61 15.52 -3.03 -5.27
CA GLY A 61 16.69 -3.37 -4.48
C GLY A 61 17.86 -2.48 -4.87
N TYR A 62 18.16 -1.45 -4.07
CA TYR A 62 19.38 -0.64 -4.20
C TYR A 62 20.57 -1.23 -3.43
N LEU A 63 20.39 -2.41 -2.83
CA LEU A 63 21.45 -3.22 -2.24
C LEU A 63 21.81 -4.33 -3.24
N GLU A 64 22.36 -3.97 -4.40
CA GLU A 64 23.35 -4.85 -4.98
C GLU A 64 24.55 -4.75 -4.02
N GLU A 65 24.75 -5.79 -3.20
CA GLU A 65 26.03 -6.00 -2.53
C GLU A 65 27.10 -5.96 -3.63
N LYS A 66 27.94 -4.94 -3.62
CA LYS A 66 29.13 -4.93 -4.48
C LYS A 66 30.05 -6.02 -3.93
N ASP A 67 30.08 -7.16 -4.60
CA ASP A 67 31.14 -8.18 -4.49
C ASP A 67 32.53 -7.61 -4.82
#